data_AF-A0A0R1GNR5-F1
#
_entry.id   AF-A0A0R1GNR5-F1
#
_cell.length_a   1.000
_cell.length_b   1.000
_cell.length_c   1.000
_cell.angle_alpha   90.00
_cell.angle_beta   90.00
_cell.angle_gamma   90.00
#
_symmetry.space_group_name_H-M   'P 1'
#
loop_
_entity.id
_entity.type
_entity.pdbx_description
1 polymer ?
#
loop_
_entity_poly.entity_id
_entity_poly.type
_entity_poly.pdbx_seq_one_letter_code
_entity_poly.pdbx_strand_id
1 'polypeptide(L)' 'MPDHIHLLLSFKPKYAPTNVVKAFKGGSARLFFELHPEIKVQKFWGGHLWSPSYFMSTLGDMSKETVENYIASQRKA' A
#
# COMPACT_ATOMS: atom_id res chain seq x y z
N MET A 1 -7.45 13.64 -5.67
CA MET A 1 -7.59 12.33 -6.36
C MET A 1 -7.07 11.27 -5.42
N PRO A 2 -7.65 10.05 -5.36
CA PRO A 2 -7.11 9.00 -4.51
C PRO A 2 -5.74 8.57 -5.06
N ASP A 3 -4.68 9.09 -4.43
CA ASP A 3 -3.28 8.94 -4.83
C ASP A 3 -2.50 7.95 -3.94
N HIS A 4 -3.19 7.35 -2.96
CA HIS A 4 -2.65 6.40 -2.01
C HIS A 4 -3.61 5.24 -1.74
N ILE A 5 -3.08 4.16 -1.17
CA ILE A 5 -3.83 2.98 -0.76
C ILE A 5 -3.68 2.74 0.75
N HIS A 6 -4.75 2.22 1.37
CA HIS A 6 -4.74 1.77 2.75
C HIS A 6 -4.90 0.25 2.76
N LEU A 7 -4.04 -0.45 3.52
CA LEU A 7 -4.09 -1.90 3.67
C LEU A 7 -4.17 -2.27 5.15
N LEU A 8 -5.17 -3.09 5.51
CA LEU A 8 -5.20 -3.77 6.79
C LEU A 8 -4.63 -5.18 6.61
N LEU A 9 -3.55 -5.48 7.33
CA LEU A 9 -2.77 -6.69 7.12
C LEU A 9 -2.51 -7.40 8.46
N SER A 10 -2.58 -8.73 8.43
CA SER A 10 -2.03 -9.60 9.47
C SER A 10 -0.92 -10.43 8.87
N PHE A 11 0.24 -10.49 9.52
CA PHE A 11 1.40 -11.26 9.07
C PHE A 11 2.15 -11.86 10.25
N LYS A 12 2.89 -12.95 9.99
CA LYS A 12 3.62 -13.66 11.05
C LYS A 12 4.69 -12.74 11.68
N PRO A 13 4.87 -12.75 13.01
CA PRO A 13 5.81 -11.87 13.71
C PRO A 13 7.28 -12.01 13.26
N LYS A 14 7.65 -13.16 12.69
CA LYS A 14 9.00 -13.40 12.15
C LYS A 14 9.37 -12.50 10.96
N TYR A 15 8.38 -11.86 10.32
CA TYR A 15 8.63 -10.98 9.18
C TYR A 15 8.79 -9.54 9.67
N ALA A 16 9.90 -8.92 9.31
CA ALA A 16 10.08 -7.49 9.53
C ALA A 16 9.00 -6.70 8.75
N PRO A 17 8.33 -5.71 9.36
CA PRO A 17 7.28 -4.94 8.68
C PRO A 17 7.77 -4.26 7.38
N THR A 18 9.02 -3.81 7.36
CA THR A 18 9.71 -3.26 6.18
C THR A 18 9.73 -4.25 5.01
N ASN A 19 9.97 -5.53 5.26
CA ASN A 19 10.00 -6.58 4.24
C ASN A 19 8.61 -6.83 3.66
N VAL A 20 7.58 -6.79 4.51
CA VAL A 20 6.18 -6.92 4.10
C VAL A 20 5.81 -5.79 3.15
N VAL A 21 6.09 -4.53 3.53
CA VAL A 21 5.81 -3.36 2.68
C VAL A 21 6.60 -3.41 1.38
N LYS A 22 7.88 -3.81 1.42
CA LYS A 22 8.71 -3.98 0.22
C LYS A 22 8.09 -4.99 -0.76
N ALA A 23 7.60 -6.13 -0.24
CA ALA A 23 6.96 -7.16 -1.06
C ALA A 23 5.68 -6.63 -1.73
N PHE A 24 4.83 -5.93 -0.97
CA PHE A 24 3.60 -5.34 -1.52
C PHE A 24 3.88 -4.28 -2.57
N LYS A 25 4.70 -3.26 -2.26
CA LYS A 25 4.97 -2.15 -3.19
C LYS A 25 5.72 -2.63 -4.42
N GLY A 26 6.75 -3.46 -4.26
CA GLY A 26 7.54 -3.98 -5.38
C GLY A 26 6.76 -4.95 -6.26
N GLY A 27 6.07 -5.91 -5.65
CA GLY A 27 5.27 -6.90 -6.38
C GLY A 27 4.11 -6.27 -7.14
N SER A 28 3.35 -5.37 -6.50
CA SER A 28 2.26 -4.66 -7.16
C SER A 28 2.74 -3.74 -8.28
N ALA A 29 3.84 -2.99 -8.07
CA ALA A 29 4.39 -2.13 -9.13
C ALA A 29 4.82 -2.94 -10.36
N ARG A 30 5.48 -4.09 -10.14
CA ARG A 30 5.87 -4.99 -11.21
C ARG A 30 4.65 -5.49 -12.00
N LEU A 31 3.68 -6.09 -11.29
CA LEU A 31 2.47 -6.65 -11.93
C LEU A 31 1.68 -5.56 -12.65
N PHE A 32 1.53 -4.38 -12.03
CA PHE A 32 0.84 -3.26 -12.63
C PHE A 32 1.48 -2.83 -13.96
N PHE A 33 2.80 -2.70 -14.01
CA PHE A 33 3.49 -2.32 -15.25
C PHE A 33 3.56 -3.44 -16.30
N GLU A 34 3.49 -4.71 -15.89
CA GLU A 34 3.32 -5.84 -16.81
C GLU A 34 1.93 -5.83 -17.46
N LEU A 35 0.89 -5.49 -16.69
CA LEU A 35 -0.51 -5.42 -17.17
C LEU A 35 -0.84 -4.12 -17.91
N HIS A 36 -0.17 -3.02 -17.56
CA HIS A 36 -0.42 -1.67 -18.09
C HIS A 36 0.86 -1.00 -18.61
N PRO A 37 1.52 -1.57 -19.64
CA PRO A 37 2.74 -1.01 -20.21
C PRO A 37 2.54 0.42 -20.75
N GLU A 38 1.34 0.75 -21.24
CA GLU A 38 0.98 2.08 -21.73
C GLU A 38 1.08 3.15 -20.64
N ILE A 39 0.70 2.82 -19.40
CA ILE A 39 0.74 3.75 -18.27
C ILE A 39 2.19 4.01 -17.86
N LYS A 40 3.05 2.98 -17.90
CA LYS A 40 4.48 3.12 -17.65
C LYS A 40 5.10 4.15 -18.59
N VAL A 41 4.79 4.04 -19.88
CA VAL A 41 5.34 4.91 -20.93
C VAL A 41 4.73 6.31 -20.90
N GLN A 42 3.47 6.49 -20.52
CA GLN A 42 2.82 7.80 -20.61
C GLN A 42 2.94 8.64 -19.33
N LYS A 43 2.95 8.00 -18.15
CA LYS A 43 2.78 8.70 -16.86
C LYS A 43 3.91 8.52 -15.86
N PHE A 44 4.73 7.46 -16.01
CA PHE A 44 5.78 7.13 -15.05
C PHE A 44 7.11 6.89 -15.77
N TRP A 45 7.60 7.92 -16.48
CA TRP A 45 8.97 7.95 -17.03
C TRP A 45 9.98 7.83 -15.86
N GLY A 46 10.40 6.60 -15.56
CA GLY A 46 11.18 6.25 -14.36
C GLY A 46 10.74 4.91 -13.73
N GLY A 47 9.57 4.39 -14.09
CA GLY A 47 9.11 3.06 -13.68
C GLY A 47 8.79 2.93 -12.20
N HIS A 48 8.51 4.05 -11.51
CA HIS A 48 8.11 4.05 -10.10
C HIS A 48 6.61 4.29 -9.97
N LEU A 49 5.87 3.28 -9.53
CA LEU A 49 4.44 3.40 -9.27
C LEU A 49 4.15 4.05 -7.91
N TRP A 50 4.97 3.74 -6.91
CA TRP A 50 4.75 4.17 -5.52
C TRP A 50 5.81 5.17 -5.09
N SER A 51 5.41 6.14 -4.25
CA SER A 51 6.34 6.94 -3.45
C SER A 51 7.31 6.02 -2.68
N PRO A 52 8.59 6.38 -2.46
CA PRO A 52 9.51 5.56 -1.66
C PRO A 52 9.02 5.39 -0.21
N SER A 53 8.34 6.41 0.34
CA SER A 53 7.84 6.44 1.71
C SER A 53 6.59 5.58 1.91
N TYR A 54 6.32 5.22 3.16
CA TYR A 54 5.08 4.54 3.58
C TYR A 54 4.78 4.88 5.03
N PHE A 55 3.51 4.74 5.43
CA PHE A 55 3.08 4.83 6.81
C PHE A 55 2.63 3.45 7.29
N MET A 56 2.97 3.12 8.54
CA MET A 56 2.54 1.87 9.17
C MET A 56 2.32 2.12 10.65
N SER A 57 1.21 1.62 11.16
CA SER A 57 0.86 1.68 12.57
C SER A 57 0.30 0.33 13.00
N THR A 58 0.61 -0.08 14.23
CA THR A 58 -0.02 -1.24 14.85
C THR A 58 -1.40 -0.85 15.34
N LEU A 59 -2.38 -1.68 15.02
CA LEU A 59 -3.69 -1.62 15.65
C LEU A 59 -3.60 -2.46 16.92
N GLY A 60 -3.99 -1.90 18.07
CA GLY A 60 -4.10 -2.66 19.32
C GLY A 60 -5.24 -3.69 19.26
N ASP A 61 -5.72 -4.16 20.41
CA ASP A 61 -6.94 -4.97 20.51
C ASP A 61 -8.15 -4.12 20.07
N MET A 62 -8.37 -4.05 18.77
CA MET A 62 -9.43 -3.25 18.16
C MET A 62 -10.24 -4.15 17.23
N SER A 63 -11.56 -4.06 17.33
CA SER A 63 -12.47 -4.80 16.47
C SER A 63 -12.30 -4.39 15.00
N LYS A 64 -12.66 -5.30 14.08
CA LYS A 64 -12.66 -5.04 12.63
C LYS A 64 -13.42 -3.76 12.26
N GLU A 65 -14.54 -3.50 12.93
CA GLU A 65 -15.38 -2.31 12.75
C GLU A 65 -14.60 -1.01 13.05
N THR A 66 -13.83 -0.98 14.13
CA THR A 66 -12.98 0.17 14.47
C THR A 66 -11.95 0.45 13.38
N VAL A 67 -11.41 -0.59 12.76
CA VAL A 67 -10.43 -0.44 11.67
C VAL A 67 -11.07 0.09 10.39
N GLU A 68 -12.25 -0.42 10.04
CA GLU A 68 -13.02 0.08 8.89
C GLU A 68 -13.38 1.56 9.07
N ASN A 69 -13.81 1.94 10.27
CA ASN A 69 -14.08 3.34 10.62
C ASN A 69 -12.83 4.22 10.54
N TYR A 70 -11.67 3.74 11.01
CA TYR A 70 -10.40 4.46 10.88
C TYR A 70 -10.03 4.68 9.40
N ILE A 71 -10.05 3.64 8.57
CA ILE A 71 -9.76 3.76 7.12
C ILE A 71 -10.74 4.73 6.45
N ALA A 72 -12.03 4.66 6.79
CA ALA A 72 -13.05 5.56 6.26
C ALA A 72 -12.79 7.03 6.65
N SER A 73 -12.30 7.28 7.87
CA SER A 73 -11.93 8.62 8.32
C SER A 73 -10.71 9.18 7.58
N GLN A 74 -9.71 8.34 7.28
CA GLN A 74 -8.51 8.75 6.54
C GLN A 74 -8.80 9.09 5.07
N ARG A 75 -9.87 8.54 4.49
CA ARG A 75 -10.32 8.90 3.12
C ARG A 75 -11.04 10.24 3.02
N LYS A 76 -11.49 10.81 4.15
CA LYS A 76 -12.23 12.09 4.20
C LYS A 76 -11.32 13.30 4.42
N ALA A 77 -10.07 13.08 4.84
CA ALA A 77 -9.04 14.10 4.89
C ALA A 77 -8.42 14.30 3.50
#